data_AF-A0A3B8XPB2-F1
#
_entry.id   AF-A0A3B8XPB2-F1
#
_cell.length_a   1.000
_cell.length_b   1.000
_cell.length_c   1.000
_cell.angle_alpha   90.00
_cell.angle_beta   90.00
_cell.angle_gamma   90.00
#
_symmetry.space_group_name_H-M   'P 1'
#
loop_
_entity.id
_entity.type
_entity.pdbx_description
1 polymer ?
#
loop_
_entity_poly.entity_id
_entity_poly.type
_entity_poly.pdbx_seq_one_letter_code
_entity_poly.pdbx_strand_id
1 'polypeptide(L)'
;MTNATLQRISHTGIDHSFAVLAAGALIAIAVIVTALLGPGKNPRLIANPQGGIWVERGGLLYLCRPRQQAAGACINLLDGSTVAFADIAG
;
A
#
# COMPACT_ATOMS: atom_id res chain seq x y z
N MET A 1 50.02 30.58 35.08
CA MET A 1 48.60 30.96 34.85
C MET A 1 48.02 29.96 33.85
N THR A 2 47.33 28.94 34.35
CA THR A 2 46.72 27.85 33.57
C THR A 2 45.34 28.28 33.08
N ASN A 3 45.24 28.67 31.81
CA ASN A 3 43.96 28.98 31.19
C ASN A 3 43.38 27.69 30.61
N ALA A 4 42.74 26.90 31.47
CA ALA A 4 41.94 25.75 31.06
C ALA A 4 40.70 26.30 30.34
N THR A 5 40.79 26.42 29.02
CA THR A 5 39.64 26.59 28.15
C THR A 5 38.79 25.34 28.31
N LEU A 6 37.81 25.46 29.20
CA LEU A 6 36.72 24.52 29.39
C LEU A 6 36.10 24.30 28.01
N GLN A 7 36.46 23.16 27.41
CA GLN A 7 35.88 22.66 26.17
C GLN A 7 34.41 22.38 26.51
N ARG A 8 33.59 23.42 26.43
CA ARG A 8 32.13 23.31 26.47
C ARG A 8 31.77 22.59 25.19
N ILE A 9 31.83 21.26 25.24
CA ILE A 9 31.23 20.36 24.26
C ILE A 9 29.73 20.68 24.35
N SER A 10 29.31 21.68 23.57
CA SER A 10 27.91 21.97 23.32
C SER A 10 27.40 20.79 22.53
N HIS A 11 26.90 19.80 23.26
CA HIS A 11 26.26 18.60 22.76
C HIS A 11 24.89 18.97 22.15
N THR A 12 24.88 19.89 21.20
CA THR A 12 23.68 20.39 20.50
C THR A 12 23.97 20.61 19.01
N GLY A 13 24.95 19.92 18.47
CA GLY A 13 25.10 19.74 17.03
C GLY A 13 24.53 18.39 16.67
N ILE A 14 23.20 18.28 16.55
CA ILE A 14 22.69 17.31 15.57
C ILE A 14 23.21 17.87 14.25
N ASP A 15 24.38 17.41 13.83
CA ASP A 15 25.01 17.84 12.59
C ASP A 15 23.94 17.75 11.51
N HIS A 16 23.70 18.85 10.80
CA HIS A 16 22.67 18.90 9.76
C HIS A 16 22.79 17.70 8.81
N SER A 17 24.00 17.21 8.59
CA SER A 17 24.30 15.97 7.88
C SER A 17 23.60 14.74 8.46
N PHE A 18 23.62 14.54 9.78
CA PHE A 18 22.91 13.44 10.46
C PHE A 18 21.39 13.63 10.38
N ALA A 19 20.89 14.86 10.55
CA ALA A 19 19.46 15.15 10.43
C ALA A 19 18.93 14.83 9.02
N VAL A 20 19.69 15.19 7.98
CA VAL A 20 19.35 14.90 6.58
C VAL A 20 19.36 13.40 6.30
N LEU A 21 20.36 12.66 6.83
CA LEU A 21 20.41 11.20 6.71
C LEU A 21 19.24 10.52 7.41
N ALA A 22 18.91 10.95 8.63
CA ALA A 22 17.77 10.42 9.38
C ALA A 22 16.43 10.72 8.68
N ALA A 23 16.25 11.94 8.16
CA ALA A 23 15.06 12.31 7.40
C ALA A 23 14.94 11.48 6.10
N GLY A 24 16.03 11.30 5.37
CA GLY A 24 16.07 10.46 4.17
C GLY A 24 15.72 9.00 4.46
N ALA A 25 16.26 8.44 5.55
CA ALA A 25 15.95 7.08 5.98
C ALA A 25 14.46 6.93 6.35
N LEU A 26 13.88 7.89 7.09
CA LEU A 26 12.46 7.87 7.44
C LEU A 26 11.55 7.98 6.22
N ILE A 27 11.91 8.80 5.21
CA ILE A 27 11.17 8.89 3.95
C ILE A 27 11.24 7.56 3.19
N ALA A 28 12.43 6.95 3.08
CA ALA A 28 12.60 5.67 2.41
C ALA A 28 11.77 4.56 3.09
N ILE A 29 11.77 4.50 4.43
CA ILE A 29 10.94 3.58 5.20
C ILE A 29 9.45 3.86 4.94
N ALA A 30 9.03 5.13 4.96
CA ALA A 30 7.64 5.49 4.70
C ALA A 30 7.19 5.04 3.30
N VAL A 31 8.04 5.21 2.27
CA VAL A 31 7.77 4.75 0.91
C VAL A 31 7.69 3.23 0.83
N ILE A 32 8.61 2.52 1.47
CA ILE A 32 8.61 1.05 1.51
C ILE A 32 7.35 0.54 2.23
N VAL A 33 7.05 1.07 3.41
CA VAL A 33 5.87 0.72 4.20
C VAL A 33 4.59 1.06 3.44
N THR A 34 4.51 2.19 2.76
CA THR A 34 3.36 2.53 1.90
C THR A 34 3.32 1.76 0.59
N ALA A 35 4.40 1.15 0.11
CA ALA A 35 4.37 0.22 -1.02
C ALA A 35 3.91 -1.18 -0.57
N LEU A 36 4.38 -1.64 0.59
CA LEU A 36 3.95 -2.91 1.22
C LEU A 36 2.51 -2.86 1.72
N LEU A 37 2.07 -1.73 2.27
CA LEU A 37 0.69 -1.47 2.71
C LEU A 37 -0.15 -0.77 1.63
N GLY A 38 0.48 -0.46 0.49
CA GLY A 38 -0.10 0.33 -0.60
C GLY A 38 -1.30 -0.34 -1.21
N PRO A 39 -2.19 0.45 -1.83
CA PRO A 39 -3.49 -0.01 -2.27
C PRO A 39 -3.38 -0.88 -3.53
N GLY A 40 -2.88 -2.11 -3.38
CA GLY A 40 -3.41 -3.27 -4.11
C GLY A 40 -4.80 -3.67 -3.59
N LYS A 41 -5.38 -2.85 -2.69
CA LYS A 41 -6.66 -3.07 -2.01
C LYS A 41 -7.87 -2.82 -2.90
N ASN A 42 -7.74 -2.01 -3.94
CA ASN A 42 -8.87 -1.73 -4.82
C ASN A 42 -8.90 -2.76 -5.96
N PRO A 43 -9.94 -3.60 -6.05
CA PRO A 43 -10.08 -4.52 -7.17
C PRO A 43 -10.01 -3.76 -8.49
N ARG A 44 -9.14 -4.20 -9.40
CA ARG A 44 -9.08 -3.62 -10.74
C ARG A 44 -10.30 -4.12 -11.51
N LEU A 45 -11.22 -3.21 -11.81
CA LEU A 45 -12.43 -3.49 -12.56
C LEU A 45 -12.18 -3.29 -14.05
N ILE A 46 -12.41 -4.32 -14.85
CA ILE A 46 -12.24 -4.29 -16.32
C ILE A 46 -13.56 -4.78 -16.93
N ALA A 47 -14.11 -4.06 -17.91
CA ALA A 47 -15.34 -4.50 -18.57
C ALA A 47 -15.08 -5.79 -19.38
N ASN A 48 -15.97 -6.78 -19.28
CA ASN A 48 -15.90 -7.97 -20.12
C ASN A 48 -16.66 -7.73 -21.43
N PRO A 49 -16.01 -7.83 -22.62
CA PRO A 49 -16.71 -7.68 -23.91
C PRO A 49 -17.82 -8.73 -24.14
N GLN A 50 -17.78 -9.87 -23.45
CA GLN A 50 -18.84 -10.89 -23.50
C GLN A 50 -19.98 -10.64 -22.51
N GLY A 51 -19.93 -9.52 -21.77
CA GLY A 51 -20.86 -9.18 -20.70
C GLY A 51 -20.31 -9.50 -19.31
N GLY A 52 -20.60 -8.62 -18.34
CA GLY A 52 -20.07 -8.72 -16.98
C GLY A 52 -18.87 -7.81 -16.72
N ILE A 53 -18.24 -7.99 -15.55
CA ILE A 53 -17.08 -7.22 -15.09
C ILE A 53 -16.00 -8.19 -14.61
N TRP A 54 -14.82 -8.08 -15.18
CA TRP A 54 -13.60 -8.70 -14.67
C TRP A 54 -13.10 -7.94 -13.45
N VAL A 55 -12.74 -8.66 -12.42
CA VAL A 55 -12.21 -8.11 -11.17
C VAL A 55 -10.89 -8.80 -10.87
N GLU A 56 -9.82 -8.04 -10.76
CA GLU A 56 -8.50 -8.54 -10.38
C GLU A 56 -8.19 -8.13 -8.93
N ARG A 57 -7.92 -9.12 -8.07
CA ARG A 57 -7.52 -8.90 -6.66
C ARG A 57 -6.45 -9.91 -6.26
N GLY A 58 -5.31 -9.42 -5.77
CA GLY A 58 -4.25 -10.29 -5.24
C GLY A 58 -3.71 -11.32 -6.23
N GLY A 59 -3.70 -11.02 -7.53
CA GLY A 59 -3.28 -11.94 -8.59
C GLY A 59 -4.34 -12.98 -9.01
N LEU A 60 -5.54 -12.93 -8.44
CA LEU A 60 -6.68 -13.75 -8.84
C LEU A 60 -7.63 -12.93 -9.72
N LEU A 61 -8.19 -13.60 -10.73
CA LEU A 61 -9.14 -13.02 -11.67
C LEU A 61 -10.55 -13.58 -11.42
N TYR A 62 -11.51 -12.69 -11.24
CA TYR A 62 -12.91 -13.00 -10.99
C TYR A 62 -13.78 -12.44 -12.11
N LEU A 63 -14.83 -13.18 -12.49
CA LEU A 63 -15.87 -12.69 -13.38
C LEU A 63 -17.15 -12.43 -12.58
N CYS A 64 -17.52 -11.15 -12.46
CA CYS A 64 -18.68 -10.70 -11.72
C CYS A 64 -19.84 -10.34 -12.65
N ARG A 65 -21.06 -10.72 -12.26
CA ARG A 65 -22.27 -10.26 -12.95
C ARG A 65 -22.76 -8.94 -12.31
N PRO A 66 -22.92 -7.86 -13.08
CA PRO A 66 -23.45 -6.60 -12.56
C PRO A 66 -24.90 -6.80 -12.09
N ARG A 67 -25.19 -6.38 -10.86
CA ARG A 67 -26.52 -6.45 -10.26
C ARG A 67 -26.80 -5.15 -9.51
N GLN A 68 -28.00 -4.59 -9.66
CA GLN A 68 -28.32 -3.26 -9.13
C GLN A 68 -28.71 -3.22 -7.64
N GLN A 69 -29.02 -4.37 -7.02
CA GLN A 69 -29.69 -4.39 -5.70
C GLN A 69 -29.03 -5.30 -4.65
N ALA A 70 -28.00 -6.07 -5.01
CA ALA A 70 -27.31 -6.96 -4.08
C ALA A 70 -25.86 -7.16 -4.53
N ALA A 71 -24.99 -7.57 -3.61
CA ALA A 71 -23.63 -8.00 -3.95
C ALA A 71 -23.71 -9.06 -5.06
N GLY A 72 -23.21 -8.72 -6.24
CA GLY A 72 -23.22 -9.62 -7.40
C GLY A 72 -22.38 -10.86 -7.10
N ALA A 73 -22.83 -12.02 -7.56
CA ALA A 73 -22.01 -13.22 -7.53
C ALA A 73 -20.85 -13.06 -8.54
N CYS A 74 -19.66 -13.43 -8.08
CA CYS A 74 -18.44 -13.48 -8.85
C CYS A 74 -17.94 -14.91 -8.90
N ILE A 75 -17.37 -15.32 -10.02
CA ILE A 75 -16.76 -16.64 -10.20
C ILE A 75 -15.26 -16.45 -10.24
N ASN A 76 -14.52 -17.19 -9.41
CA ASN A 76 -13.07 -17.28 -9.50
C ASN A 76 -12.69 -18.13 -10.72
N LEU A 77 -11.85 -17.61 -11.60
CA LEU A 77 -11.47 -18.33 -12.82
C LEU A 77 -10.42 -19.42 -12.60
N LEU A 78 -9.77 -19.43 -11.44
CA LEU A 78 -8.77 -20.43 -11.12
C LEU A 78 -9.40 -21.79 -10.78
N ASP A 79 -10.48 -21.77 -9.99
CA ASP A 79 -11.09 -22.97 -9.39
C ASP A 79 -12.60 -23.10 -9.65
N GLY A 80 -13.23 -22.09 -10.28
CA GLY A 80 -14.66 -22.07 -10.56
C GLY A 80 -15.55 -21.77 -9.35
N SER A 81 -14.97 -21.45 -8.19
CA SER A 81 -15.72 -21.15 -6.97
C SER A 81 -16.51 -19.84 -7.09
N THR A 82 -17.66 -19.77 -6.41
CA THR A 82 -18.49 -18.56 -6.36
C THR A 82 -18.22 -17.78 -5.08
N VAL A 83 -17.97 -16.48 -5.22
CA VAL A 83 -17.74 -15.54 -4.11
C VAL A 83 -18.60 -14.29 -4.30
N ALA A 84 -18.93 -13.55 -3.24
CA ALA A 84 -19.67 -12.30 -3.39
C ALA A 84 -18.71 -11.16 -3.77
N PHE A 85 -19.18 -10.21 -4.60
CA PHE A 85 -18.40 -9.02 -4.91
C PHE A 85 -17.99 -8.23 -3.66
N ALA A 86 -18.84 -8.19 -2.63
CA ALA A 86 -18.53 -7.53 -1.37
C ALA A 86 -17.30 -8.12 -0.66
N ASP A 87 -17.10 -9.44 -0.75
CA ASP A 87 -15.95 -10.13 -0.17
C ASP A 87 -14.66 -9.87 -0.96
N ILE A 88 -14.77 -9.48 -2.24
CA ILE A 88 -13.65 -9.08 -3.09
C ILE A 88 -13.37 -7.57 -2.97
N ALA A 89 -14.39 -6.75 -2.74
CA ALA A 89 -14.28 -5.29 -2.72
C ALA A 89 -14.01 -4.69 -1.33
N GLY A 90 -14.29 -5.42 -0.26
CA GLY A 90 -13.93 -5.06 1.13
C GLY A 90 -12.52 -5.50 1.49
#